data_AF-A0A7Y3UBC5-F1
#
_entry.id   AF-A0A7Y3UBC5-F1
#
_cell.length_a   1.000
_cell.length_b   1.000
_cell.length_c   1.000
_cell.angle_alpha   90.00
_cell.angle_beta   90.00
_cell.angle_gamma   90.00
#
_symmetry.space_group_name_H-M   'P 1'
#
loop_
_entity.id
_entity.type
_entity.pdbx_description
1 polymer ?
#
loop_
_entity_poly.entity_id
_entity_poly.type
_entity_poly.pdbx_seq_one_letter_code
_entity_poly.pdbx_strand_id
1 'polypeptide(L)'
;MNTNNLYPYRRPRFLRALSLGFLAAALAFGGTSSVAAADDEVECDVSVEAMRLASQRKSDGVLARQHLSALNLSRSQARRLIPILEQVADHIVWRHEAESAILPEMVEAFTEFAEEDRLNQGFTPEVERATARVSHRYKVAGEQLVAQLIDLESQASKILSPEQRYYAGLEQAPGRGKQGAEDVRLNPNDRNRPTDARQRAESIRHDLEAINNEIRPRLSPLGRYLFDPAVFEDVCDIAGRLIPESMTQAIEVYQNGTEAYPLDLRDQHEGRIQCLRAEINNWNLINGLHLNIEQSQQILAAYDEAVRDNRHRTDEWVTSLKGMPADEMYTLERELESVLTPGQQEVLSIYKPCLVPPKNLKDPVRIGQAGDNSRYESWLTRARRVPRNDWYDQADAVIELEQEHEGALDPRDRQKRKMLLVNTIRKAAAMSDAEFELSKADLAESIMLTDRRLDLRAEIEEMADVQRKPGLTARFMINADFMSQLRTRAEQLAAGYVAEPTDLATGPQAENCDDGCAIDPKDH
;
A
#
# COMPACT_ATOMS: atom_id res chain seq x y z
N MET A 1 38.06 29.21 -29.35
CA MET A 1 38.55 28.17 -30.28
C MET A 1 37.60 26.99 -30.15
N ASN A 2 36.83 26.74 -31.21
CA ASN A 2 35.80 25.70 -31.31
C ASN A 2 36.43 24.42 -31.86
N THR A 3 36.25 23.28 -31.20
CA THR A 3 36.48 21.96 -31.79
C THR A 3 35.35 21.01 -31.43
N ASN A 4 34.39 20.93 -32.35
CA ASN A 4 33.47 19.80 -32.53
C ASN A 4 34.26 18.56 -32.94
N ASN A 5 33.95 17.39 -32.37
CA ASN A 5 34.23 16.11 -33.01
C ASN A 5 33.07 15.15 -32.76
N LEU A 6 32.33 14.88 -33.84
CA LEU A 6 31.21 13.95 -33.95
C LEU A 6 31.75 12.58 -34.37
N TYR A 7 31.42 11.52 -33.63
CA TYR A 7 31.56 10.13 -34.06
C TYR A 7 30.23 9.62 -34.64
N PRO A 8 30.17 9.05 -35.85
CA PRO A 8 28.98 8.39 -36.36
C PRO A 8 28.97 6.88 -36.03
N TYR A 9 27.97 6.43 -35.28
CA TYR A 9 27.70 5.02 -35.02
C TYR A 9 26.95 4.41 -36.22
N ARG A 10 27.58 3.46 -36.93
CA ARG A 10 26.95 2.65 -37.99
C ARG A 10 26.23 1.45 -37.36
N ARG A 11 24.93 1.32 -37.59
CA ARG A 11 24.16 0.08 -37.33
C ARG A 11 24.38 -0.93 -38.48
N PRO A 12 24.57 -2.24 -38.21
CA PRO A 12 24.55 -3.25 -39.25
C PRO A 12 23.10 -3.62 -39.63
N ARG A 13 22.83 -3.63 -40.94
CA ARG A 13 21.62 -4.20 -41.55
C ARG A 13 21.85 -5.70 -41.73
N PHE A 14 21.05 -6.55 -41.09
CA PHE A 14 20.97 -7.97 -41.45
C PHE A 14 19.84 -8.18 -42.47
N LEU A 15 20.19 -8.93 -43.52
CA LEU A 15 19.40 -9.24 -44.70
C LEU A 15 18.39 -10.37 -44.44
N ARG A 16 17.22 -10.24 -45.05
CA ARG A 16 16.23 -11.30 -45.33
C ARG A 16 16.67 -12.15 -46.53
N ALA A 17 16.41 -13.48 -46.47
CA ALA A 17 16.23 -14.47 -47.56
C ALA A 17 16.66 -15.85 -47.01
N LEU A 18 16.03 -17.01 -47.16
CA LEU A 18 14.97 -17.67 -47.96
C LEU A 18 14.38 -18.78 -47.04
N SER A 19 13.22 -19.41 -47.20
CA SER A 19 12.66 -20.05 -48.39
C SER A 19 11.18 -20.45 -48.17
N LEU A 20 10.40 -20.32 -49.24
CA LEU A 20 9.08 -20.94 -49.43
C LEU A 20 9.17 -22.46 -49.57
N GLY A 21 8.13 -23.15 -49.11
CA GLY A 21 7.66 -24.39 -49.77
C GLY A 21 7.03 -25.42 -48.82
N PHE A 22 5.70 -25.42 -48.68
CA PHE A 22 4.81 -26.53 -49.04
C PHE A 22 3.35 -26.22 -48.66
N LEU A 23 2.43 -26.52 -49.57
CA LEU A 23 0.98 -26.26 -49.45
C LEU A 23 0.21 -27.57 -49.74
N ALA A 24 -0.82 -27.82 -48.92
CA ALA A 24 -1.97 -28.74 -49.09
C ALA A 24 -1.69 -30.26 -48.94
N ALA A 25 -2.55 -31.09 -48.34
CA ALA A 25 -3.97 -31.01 -48.01
C ALA A 25 -4.34 -32.01 -46.89
N ALA A 26 -5.34 -31.70 -46.06
CA ALA A 26 -6.38 -32.64 -45.61
C ALA A 26 -7.43 -31.90 -44.75
N LEU A 27 -8.65 -31.82 -45.26
CA LEU A 27 -9.86 -31.44 -44.54
C LEU A 27 -10.44 -32.67 -43.82
N ALA A 28 -11.29 -32.38 -42.83
CA ALA A 28 -12.22 -33.26 -42.11
C ALA A 28 -11.66 -33.99 -40.87
N PHE A 29 -11.83 -33.40 -39.69
CA PHE A 29 -12.69 -33.86 -38.58
C PHE A 29 -12.60 -32.84 -37.44
N GLY A 30 -13.68 -32.67 -36.67
CA GLY A 30 -13.84 -31.61 -35.67
C GLY A 30 -12.67 -31.49 -34.70
N GLY A 31 -11.90 -30.41 -34.83
CA GLY A 31 -10.87 -30.02 -33.89
C GLY A 31 -11.43 -28.95 -32.98
N THR A 32 -11.53 -29.25 -31.70
CA THR A 32 -11.45 -28.21 -30.66
C THR A 32 -10.18 -27.42 -30.95
N SER A 33 -10.33 -26.14 -31.29
CA SER A 33 -9.20 -25.22 -31.33
C SER A 33 -8.69 -25.05 -29.91
N SER A 34 -7.85 -25.99 -29.48
CA SER A 34 -6.88 -25.78 -28.42
C SER A 34 -5.96 -24.70 -28.96
N VAL A 35 -6.32 -23.46 -28.67
CA VAL A 35 -5.33 -22.39 -28.56
C VAL A 35 -4.36 -22.93 -27.52
N ALA A 36 -3.17 -23.35 -27.95
CA ALA A 36 -2.06 -23.54 -27.04
C ALA A 36 -1.85 -22.17 -26.38
N ALA A 37 -2.48 -21.98 -25.23
CA ALA A 37 -2.14 -20.91 -24.33
C ALA A 37 -0.65 -21.13 -24.07
N ALA A 38 0.17 -20.22 -24.61
CA ALA A 38 1.50 -20.07 -24.06
C ALA A 38 1.24 -19.66 -22.61
N ASP A 39 1.40 -20.63 -21.70
CA ASP A 39 1.44 -20.42 -20.26
C ASP A 39 2.72 -19.63 -19.96
N ASP A 40 2.78 -18.39 -20.47
CA ASP A 40 3.67 -17.37 -19.94
C ASP A 40 3.04 -16.99 -18.59
N GLU A 41 3.30 -17.82 -17.58
CA GLU A 41 3.05 -17.43 -16.20
C GLU A 41 3.72 -16.07 -16.01
N VAL A 42 2.90 -15.04 -15.73
CA VAL A 42 3.38 -13.70 -15.39
C VAL A 42 3.95 -13.81 -13.99
N GLU A 43 5.10 -14.46 -13.89
CA GLU A 43 5.87 -14.54 -12.66
C GLU A 43 6.45 -13.15 -12.43
N CYS A 44 6.19 -12.58 -11.26
CA CYS A 44 6.76 -11.31 -10.88
C CYS A 44 8.29 -11.43 -10.98
N ASP A 45 8.88 -10.78 -12.00
CA ASP A 45 10.31 -10.90 -12.28
C ASP A 45 11.10 -10.21 -11.18
N VAL A 46 11.57 -11.02 -10.24
CA VAL A 46 12.40 -10.60 -9.10
C VAL A 46 13.60 -9.77 -9.57
N SER A 47 14.15 -10.08 -10.76
CA SER A 47 15.27 -9.34 -11.34
C SER A 47 14.85 -7.93 -11.74
N VAL A 48 13.68 -7.78 -12.36
CA VAL A 48 13.12 -6.46 -12.72
C VAL A 48 12.86 -5.63 -11.47
N GLU A 49 12.32 -6.22 -10.42
CA GLU A 49 12.04 -5.52 -9.17
C GLU A 49 13.32 -5.13 -8.43
N ALA A 50 14.31 -6.02 -8.37
CA ALA A 50 15.65 -5.69 -7.85
C ALA A 50 16.32 -4.57 -8.65
N MET A 51 16.23 -4.60 -9.98
CA MET A 51 16.71 -3.52 -10.85
C MET A 51 15.98 -2.19 -10.59
N ARG A 52 14.67 -2.25 -10.34
CA ARG A 52 13.85 -1.07 -9.99
C ARG A 52 14.33 -0.45 -8.68
N LEU A 53 14.59 -1.25 -7.65
CA LEU A 53 15.13 -0.81 -6.37
C LEU A 53 16.51 -0.17 -6.52
N ALA A 54 17.41 -0.81 -7.25
CA ALA A 54 18.74 -0.27 -7.53
C ALA A 54 18.68 1.06 -8.31
N SER A 55 17.77 1.18 -9.28
CA SER A 55 17.53 2.42 -10.02
C SER A 55 16.95 3.51 -9.13
N GLN A 56 16.03 3.16 -8.24
CA GLN A 56 15.39 4.09 -7.31
C GLN A 56 16.42 4.68 -6.34
N ARG A 57 17.27 3.86 -5.71
CA ARG A 57 18.36 4.36 -4.84
C ARG A 57 19.28 5.35 -5.57
N LYS A 58 19.67 5.06 -6.82
CA LYS A 58 20.48 5.98 -7.62
C LYS A 58 19.77 7.32 -7.85
N SER A 59 18.48 7.29 -8.14
CA SER A 59 17.65 8.49 -8.30
C SER A 59 17.57 9.28 -6.99
N ASP A 60 17.34 8.60 -5.87
CA ASP A 60 17.22 9.20 -4.54
C ASP A 60 18.53 9.87 -4.12
N GLY A 61 19.68 9.23 -4.35
CA GLY A 61 20.99 9.86 -4.10
C GLY A 61 21.25 11.10 -4.96
N VAL A 62 20.80 11.12 -6.22
CA VAL A 62 20.89 12.32 -7.07
C VAL A 62 20.01 13.44 -6.51
N LEU A 63 18.78 13.13 -6.12
CA LEU A 63 17.88 14.10 -5.49
C LEU A 63 18.48 14.65 -4.19
N ALA A 64 18.99 13.77 -3.32
CA ALA A 64 19.62 14.15 -2.07
C ALA A 64 20.75 15.18 -2.27
N ARG A 65 21.62 14.97 -3.27
CA ARG A 65 22.69 15.93 -3.62
C ARG A 65 22.15 17.26 -4.14
N GLN A 66 21.10 17.24 -4.97
CA GLN A 66 20.46 18.46 -5.45
C GLN A 66 19.90 19.27 -4.27
N HIS A 67 19.26 18.60 -3.31
CA HIS A 67 18.77 19.21 -2.09
C HIS A 67 19.89 19.79 -1.23
N LEU A 68 20.96 19.03 -1.01
CA LEU A 68 22.11 19.51 -0.25
C LEU A 68 22.70 20.77 -0.89
N SER A 69 22.86 20.76 -2.21
CA SER A 69 23.35 21.93 -2.97
C SER A 69 22.43 23.14 -2.78
N ALA A 70 21.11 22.94 -2.84
CA ALA A 70 20.12 24.00 -2.63
C ALA A 70 20.14 24.58 -1.20
N LEU A 71 20.52 23.79 -0.19
CA LEU A 71 20.70 24.29 1.18
C LEU A 71 21.85 25.30 1.28
N ASN A 72 22.83 25.28 0.35
CA ASN A 72 23.96 26.19 0.33
C ASN A 72 24.65 26.31 1.72
N LEU A 73 25.04 25.17 2.28
CA LEU A 73 25.58 25.08 3.63
C LEU A 73 26.87 25.90 3.76
N SER A 74 26.98 26.70 4.82
CA SER A 74 28.26 27.29 5.18
C SER A 74 29.23 26.22 5.71
N ARG A 75 30.53 26.45 5.56
CA ARG A 75 31.58 25.58 6.15
C ARG A 75 31.38 25.33 7.64
N SER A 76 30.90 26.34 8.39
CA SER A 76 30.64 26.19 9.83
C SER A 76 29.43 25.28 10.10
N GLN A 77 28.40 25.33 9.27
CA GLN A 77 27.23 24.45 9.40
C GLN A 77 27.60 23.00 9.06
N ALA A 78 28.29 22.80 7.92
CA ALA A 78 28.75 21.47 7.51
C ALA A 78 29.61 20.80 8.60
N ARG A 79 30.55 21.53 9.22
CA ARG A 79 31.34 21.02 10.35
C ARG A 79 30.51 20.61 11.57
N ARG A 80 29.41 21.31 11.84
CA ARG A 80 28.50 21.00 12.95
C ARG A 80 27.57 19.83 12.62
N LEU A 81 27.33 19.57 11.34
CA LEU A 81 26.52 18.43 10.87
C LEU A 81 27.28 17.10 10.94
N ILE A 82 28.61 17.10 10.75
CA ILE A 82 29.40 15.86 10.73
C ILE A 82 29.13 14.93 11.93
N PRO A 83 29.15 15.37 13.21
CA PRO A 83 28.89 14.48 14.34
C PRO A 83 27.47 13.89 14.38
N ILE A 84 26.50 14.56 13.73
CA ILE A 84 25.15 14.04 13.58
C ILE A 84 25.16 12.97 12.47
N LEU A 85 25.84 13.24 11.35
CA LEU A 85 25.96 12.30 10.24
C LEU A 85 26.76 11.04 10.60
N GLU A 86 27.74 11.12 11.51
CA GLU A 86 28.41 9.93 12.06
C GLU A 86 27.42 9.00 12.79
N GLN A 87 26.52 9.55 13.60
CA GLN A 87 25.47 8.77 14.27
C GLN A 87 24.45 8.20 13.28
N VAL A 88 24.06 8.99 12.26
CA VAL A 88 23.22 8.51 11.16
C VAL A 88 23.88 7.34 10.45
N ALA A 89 25.18 7.44 10.17
CA ALA A 89 25.96 6.40 9.50
C ALA A 89 25.92 5.08 10.30
N ASP A 90 26.13 5.14 11.61
CA ASP A 90 26.04 3.98 12.50
C ASP A 90 24.66 3.31 12.44
N HIS A 91 23.58 4.11 12.45
CA HIS A 91 22.21 3.60 12.35
C HIS A 91 21.89 2.97 10.98
N ILE A 92 22.46 3.48 9.90
CA ILE A 92 22.31 2.91 8.55
C ILE A 92 23.00 1.55 8.45
N VAL A 93 24.23 1.44 8.96
CA VAL A 93 24.96 0.17 9.00
C VAL A 93 24.22 -0.86 9.85
N TRP A 94 23.79 -0.46 11.06
CA TRP A 94 22.98 -1.32 11.93
C TRP A 94 21.71 -1.82 11.24
N ARG A 95 21.01 -0.96 10.48
CA ARG A 95 19.79 -1.36 9.76
C ARG A 95 20.09 -2.43 8.71
N HIS A 96 21.16 -2.26 7.92
CA HIS A 96 21.55 -3.25 6.91
C HIS A 96 21.91 -4.60 7.54
N GLU A 97 22.63 -4.59 8.66
CA GLU A 97 22.94 -5.79 9.44
C GLU A 97 21.66 -6.48 9.95
N ALA A 98 20.70 -5.73 10.49
CA ALA A 98 19.43 -6.29 10.93
C ALA A 98 18.62 -6.88 9.75
N GLU A 99 18.59 -6.19 8.61
CA GLU A 99 17.94 -6.69 7.39
C GLU A 99 18.58 -7.96 6.85
N SER A 100 19.91 -8.11 6.95
CA SER A 100 20.63 -9.32 6.51
C SER A 100 20.16 -10.59 7.20
N ALA A 101 19.69 -10.47 8.43
CA ALA A 101 19.14 -11.59 9.19
C ALA A 101 17.62 -11.78 8.96
N ILE A 102 16.88 -10.70 8.67
CA ILE A 102 15.42 -10.72 8.62
C ILE A 102 14.89 -11.05 7.22
N LEU A 103 15.45 -10.45 6.18
CA LEU A 103 14.91 -10.57 4.82
C LEU A 103 14.91 -12.01 4.28
N PRO A 104 15.96 -12.84 4.48
CA PRO A 104 15.91 -14.24 4.04
C PRO A 104 14.79 -15.05 4.72
N GLU A 105 14.65 -14.93 6.06
CA GLU A 105 13.56 -15.58 6.82
C GLU A 105 12.18 -15.09 6.35
N MET A 106 12.09 -13.82 5.95
CA MET A 106 10.85 -13.22 5.46
C MET A 106 10.45 -13.76 4.07
N VAL A 107 11.42 -13.99 3.17
CA VAL A 107 11.18 -14.64 1.88
C VAL A 107 10.65 -16.06 2.09
N GLU A 108 11.25 -16.84 2.98
CA GLU A 108 10.83 -18.21 3.31
C GLU A 108 9.40 -18.22 3.87
N ALA A 109 9.14 -17.48 4.94
CA ALA A 109 7.82 -17.44 5.58
C ALA A 109 6.72 -16.94 4.63
N PHE A 110 7.01 -15.93 3.80
CA PHE A 110 6.00 -15.40 2.87
C PHE A 110 5.74 -16.34 1.70
N THR A 111 6.73 -17.14 1.29
CA THR A 111 6.54 -18.16 0.26
C THR A 111 5.61 -19.26 0.78
N GLU A 112 5.84 -19.76 2.00
CA GLU A 112 4.93 -20.74 2.63
C GLU A 112 3.51 -20.17 2.79
N PHE A 113 3.41 -18.91 3.24
CA PHE A 113 2.13 -18.24 3.40
C PHE A 113 1.38 -18.08 2.07
N ALA A 114 2.07 -17.69 1.00
CA ALA A 114 1.48 -17.56 -0.33
C ALA A 114 0.95 -18.91 -0.86
N GLU A 115 1.70 -19.99 -0.65
CA GLU A 115 1.27 -21.33 -1.06
C GLU A 115 0.01 -21.81 -0.32
N GLU A 116 -0.08 -21.59 1.00
CA GLU A 116 -1.30 -21.91 1.74
C GLU A 116 -2.48 -21.01 1.34
N ASP A 117 -2.24 -19.72 1.08
CA ASP A 117 -3.30 -18.78 0.67
C ASP A 117 -3.90 -19.15 -0.69
N ARG A 118 -3.05 -19.58 -1.63
CA ARG A 118 -3.43 -20.06 -2.96
C ARG A 118 -4.42 -21.23 -2.90
N LEU A 119 -4.25 -22.12 -1.92
CA LEU A 119 -5.12 -23.28 -1.71
C LEU A 119 -6.48 -22.92 -1.08
N ASN A 120 -6.60 -21.74 -0.46
CA ASN A 120 -7.81 -21.28 0.23
C ASN A 120 -8.33 -22.26 1.31
N GLN A 121 -7.43 -22.93 2.03
CA GLN A 121 -7.77 -23.90 3.08
C GLN A 121 -7.63 -23.35 4.51
N GLY A 122 -7.44 -22.04 4.62
CA GLY A 122 -6.95 -21.41 5.85
C GLY A 122 -5.42 -21.51 5.96
N PHE A 123 -4.88 -20.94 7.03
CA PHE A 123 -3.44 -20.98 7.31
C PHE A 123 -3.17 -21.94 8.47
N THR A 124 -2.06 -22.66 8.40
CA THR A 124 -1.57 -23.41 9.56
C THR A 124 -1.11 -22.42 10.64
N PRO A 125 -1.35 -22.72 11.94
CA PRO A 125 -0.90 -21.85 13.03
C PRO A 125 0.62 -21.61 13.01
N GLU A 126 1.40 -22.55 12.48
CA GLU A 126 2.84 -22.44 12.31
C GLU A 126 3.21 -21.35 11.27
N VAL A 127 2.64 -21.42 10.07
CA VAL A 127 2.90 -20.47 8.97
C VAL A 127 2.41 -19.06 9.32
N GLU A 128 1.24 -18.94 9.93
CA GLU A 128 0.71 -17.64 10.38
C GLU A 128 1.62 -17.01 11.45
N ARG A 129 2.03 -17.78 12.46
CA ARG A 129 2.95 -17.29 13.52
C ARG A 129 4.32 -16.92 12.97
N ALA A 130 4.88 -17.73 12.07
CA ALA A 130 6.18 -17.44 11.45
C ALA A 130 6.12 -16.14 10.65
N THR A 131 5.10 -16.00 9.80
CA THR A 131 4.85 -14.82 8.96
C THR A 131 4.63 -13.56 9.80
N ALA A 132 3.78 -13.64 10.83
CA ALA A 132 3.52 -12.52 11.73
C ALA A 132 4.79 -12.09 12.48
N ARG A 133 5.56 -13.05 13.01
CA ARG A 133 6.81 -12.79 13.76
C ARG A 133 7.85 -12.08 12.89
N VAL A 134 8.14 -12.60 11.70
CA VAL A 134 9.18 -12.02 10.84
C VAL A 134 8.76 -10.66 10.27
N SER A 135 7.49 -10.51 9.89
CA SER A 135 6.92 -9.23 9.45
C SER A 135 6.96 -8.17 10.57
N HIS A 136 6.65 -8.57 11.81
CA HIS A 136 6.75 -7.71 12.97
C HIS A 136 8.20 -7.27 13.25
N ARG A 137 9.17 -8.20 13.25
CA ARG A 137 10.60 -7.86 13.41
C ARG A 137 11.10 -6.88 12.35
N TYR A 138 10.75 -7.11 11.09
CA TYR A 138 11.11 -6.20 9.99
C TYR A 138 10.55 -4.78 10.21
N LYS A 139 9.27 -4.70 10.60
CA LYS A 139 8.58 -3.45 10.91
C LYS A 139 9.21 -2.73 12.09
N VAL A 140 9.43 -3.42 13.22
CA VAL A 140 10.03 -2.86 14.44
C VAL A 140 11.41 -2.29 14.15
N ALA A 141 12.25 -3.02 13.42
CA ALA A 141 13.58 -2.52 13.06
C ALA A 141 13.51 -1.24 12.20
N GLY A 142 12.45 -1.07 11.38
CA GLY A 142 12.25 0.13 10.58
C GLY A 142 11.75 1.31 11.42
N GLU A 143 10.80 1.05 12.32
CA GLU A 143 10.27 2.05 13.26
C GLU A 143 11.35 2.53 14.24
N GLN A 144 12.22 1.63 14.72
CA GLN A 144 13.37 1.97 15.55
C GLN A 144 14.34 2.92 14.83
N LEU A 145 14.71 2.60 13.58
CA LEU A 145 15.57 3.47 12.77
C LEU A 145 14.95 4.86 12.61
N VAL A 146 13.68 4.94 12.21
CA VAL A 146 13.00 6.22 12.00
C VAL A 146 12.92 7.03 13.30
N ALA A 147 12.62 6.40 14.43
CA ALA A 147 12.59 7.06 15.73
C ALA A 147 13.95 7.67 16.11
N GLN A 148 15.05 6.95 15.87
CA GLN A 148 16.41 7.43 16.11
C GLN A 148 16.76 8.60 15.17
N LEU A 149 16.43 8.49 13.89
CA LEU A 149 16.72 9.53 12.91
C LEU A 149 15.90 10.80 13.13
N ILE A 150 14.68 10.73 13.69
CA ILE A 150 13.86 11.93 13.99
C ILE A 150 14.53 12.83 15.03
N ASP A 151 15.15 12.27 16.08
CA ASP A 151 15.88 13.08 17.05
C ASP A 151 17.10 13.75 16.40
N LEU A 152 17.85 13.00 15.60
CA LEU A 152 19.00 13.52 14.85
C LEU A 152 18.58 14.60 13.84
N GLU A 153 17.42 14.47 13.20
CA GLU A 153 16.85 15.48 12.30
C GLU A 153 16.53 16.77 13.06
N SER A 154 15.93 16.66 14.24
CA SER A 154 15.67 17.80 15.13
C SER A 154 16.97 18.53 15.52
N GLN A 155 18.04 17.79 15.78
CA GLN A 155 19.37 18.36 16.04
C GLN A 155 19.95 19.06 14.80
N ALA A 156 19.89 18.41 13.62
CA ALA A 156 20.38 18.95 12.36
C ALA A 156 19.64 20.25 11.98
N SER A 157 18.32 20.27 12.15
CA SER A 157 17.47 21.44 11.91
C SER A 157 17.92 22.67 12.70
N LYS A 158 18.42 22.52 13.93
CA LYS A 158 18.95 23.63 14.76
C LYS A 158 20.26 24.23 14.25
N ILE A 159 20.96 23.54 13.33
CA ILE A 159 22.18 24.06 12.69
C ILE A 159 21.83 24.94 11.48
N LEU A 160 20.67 24.70 10.87
CA LEU A 160 20.22 25.41 9.69
C LEU A 160 19.57 26.76 10.02
N SER A 161 19.74 27.72 9.12
CA SER A 161 19.01 28.99 9.18
C SER A 161 17.50 28.76 8.98
N PRO A 162 16.63 29.68 9.44
CA PRO A 162 15.20 29.62 9.16
C PRO A 162 14.89 29.47 7.66
N GLU A 163 15.62 30.17 6.79
CA GLU A 163 15.46 30.12 5.34
C GLU A 163 15.79 28.72 4.79
N GLN A 164 16.91 28.13 5.22
CA GLN A 164 17.28 26.77 4.83
C GLN A 164 16.27 25.73 5.28
N ARG A 165 15.74 25.87 6.51
CA ARG A 165 14.67 24.99 7.02
C ARG A 165 13.40 25.11 6.19
N TYR A 166 13.03 26.34 5.81
CA TYR A 166 11.90 26.59 4.93
C TYR A 166 12.09 25.93 3.56
N TYR A 167 13.27 26.09 2.93
CA TYR A 167 13.59 25.42 1.66
C TYR A 167 13.57 23.89 1.77
N ALA A 168 14.07 23.33 2.87
CA ALA A 168 14.02 21.89 3.09
C ALA A 168 12.58 21.38 3.19
N GLY A 169 11.64 22.15 3.76
CA GLY A 169 10.23 21.77 3.89
C GLY A 169 9.37 22.01 2.63
N LEU A 170 9.84 22.81 1.67
CA LEU A 170 9.02 23.28 0.54
C LEU A 170 8.65 22.21 -0.50
N GLU A 171 9.35 21.10 -0.55
CA GLU A 171 9.10 20.06 -1.57
C GLU A 171 7.93 19.12 -1.26
N GLN A 172 7.30 19.23 -0.09
CA GLN A 172 6.04 18.52 0.18
C GLN A 172 4.80 19.18 -0.42
N ALA A 173 4.92 20.27 -1.19
CA ALA A 173 3.79 20.77 -1.98
C ALA A 173 3.77 20.07 -3.35
N PRO A 174 3.03 18.96 -3.54
CA PRO A 174 2.91 18.31 -4.84
C PRO A 174 2.35 19.34 -5.85
N GLY A 175 3.21 19.79 -6.76
CA GLY A 175 2.83 20.70 -7.84
C GLY A 175 3.51 22.07 -7.89
N ARG A 176 4.44 22.40 -6.98
CA ARG A 176 5.26 23.63 -7.12
C ARG A 176 6.61 23.44 -7.81
N GLY A 177 7.00 22.21 -8.13
CA GLY A 177 8.20 21.94 -8.93
C GLY A 177 8.10 22.57 -10.32
N LYS A 178 8.84 23.65 -10.55
CA LYS A 178 9.18 24.19 -11.88
C LYS A 178 8.01 24.39 -12.87
N GLN A 179 6.84 24.88 -12.44
CA GLN A 179 6.01 25.69 -13.34
C GLN A 179 6.64 27.08 -13.51
N GLY A 180 7.89 27.10 -13.97
CA GLY A 180 8.48 28.28 -14.56
C GLY A 180 7.96 28.39 -15.97
N ALA A 181 6.99 29.28 -16.18
CA ALA A 181 6.67 29.96 -17.45
C ALA A 181 6.43 29.14 -18.74
N GLU A 182 6.43 27.80 -18.73
CA GLU A 182 5.90 27.02 -19.84
C GLU A 182 4.41 26.78 -19.63
N ASP A 183 3.61 27.54 -20.37
CA ASP A 183 2.21 27.30 -20.67
C ASP A 183 1.99 25.81 -20.98
N VAL A 184 1.66 25.02 -19.96
CA VAL A 184 0.88 23.81 -20.17
C VAL A 184 -0.40 24.32 -20.82
N ARG A 185 -0.50 24.12 -22.14
CA ARG A 185 -1.72 24.29 -22.91
C ARG A 185 -2.74 23.30 -22.36
N LEU A 186 -3.34 23.66 -21.23
CA LEU A 186 -4.50 23.00 -20.68
C LEU A 186 -5.52 22.95 -21.80
N ASN A 187 -6.01 21.75 -22.07
CA ASN A 187 -7.12 21.53 -22.99
C ASN A 187 -8.20 22.59 -22.68
N PRO A 188 -8.68 23.38 -23.64
CA PRO A 188 -9.68 24.42 -23.39
C PRO A 188 -10.92 23.91 -22.65
N ASN A 189 -11.22 22.61 -22.75
CA ASN A 189 -12.31 21.95 -22.03
C ASN A 189 -12.04 21.70 -20.53
N ASP A 190 -10.79 21.79 -20.05
CA ASP A 190 -10.45 21.65 -18.63
C ASP A 190 -10.62 22.96 -17.82
N ARG A 191 -10.85 24.10 -18.49
CA ARG A 191 -11.01 25.40 -17.81
C ARG A 191 -12.30 25.53 -16.99
N ASN A 192 -13.26 24.62 -17.20
CA ASN A 192 -14.52 24.58 -16.45
C ASN A 192 -14.53 23.49 -15.35
N ARG A 193 -13.42 22.77 -15.12
CA ARG A 193 -13.37 21.86 -13.96
C ARG A 193 -13.34 22.70 -12.68
N PRO A 194 -14.22 22.44 -11.70
CA PRO A 194 -14.27 23.23 -10.49
C PRO A 194 -12.95 23.10 -9.75
N THR A 195 -12.22 24.21 -9.64
CA THR A 195 -10.99 24.38 -8.84
C THR A 195 -11.15 23.81 -7.42
N ASP A 196 -12.39 23.82 -6.93
CA ASP A 196 -12.78 23.40 -5.59
C ASP A 196 -12.57 21.89 -5.37
N ALA A 197 -12.85 21.03 -6.35
CA ALA A 197 -12.71 19.58 -6.17
C ALA A 197 -11.22 19.17 -6.05
N ARG A 198 -10.34 19.82 -6.82
CA ARG A 198 -8.90 19.58 -6.74
C ARG A 198 -8.31 20.11 -5.43
N GLN A 199 -8.72 21.31 -5.01
CA GLN A 199 -8.31 21.88 -3.72
C GLN A 199 -8.80 21.02 -2.56
N ARG A 200 -10.03 20.51 -2.63
CA ARG A 200 -10.61 19.62 -1.63
C ARG A 200 -9.84 18.30 -1.56
N ALA A 201 -9.61 17.62 -2.68
CA ALA A 201 -8.80 16.40 -2.71
C ALA A 201 -7.38 16.59 -2.15
N GLU A 202 -6.77 17.75 -2.41
CA GLU A 202 -5.45 18.08 -1.87
C GLU A 202 -5.49 18.32 -0.36
N SER A 203 -6.53 19.01 0.13
CA SER A 203 -6.78 19.16 1.58
C SER A 203 -6.97 17.80 2.27
N ILE A 204 -7.72 16.88 1.66
CA ILE A 204 -7.92 15.52 2.19
C ILE A 204 -6.59 14.77 2.26
N ARG A 205 -5.76 14.87 1.23
CA ARG A 205 -4.43 14.22 1.23
C ARG A 205 -3.55 14.77 2.33
N HIS A 206 -3.56 16.08 2.54
CA HIS A 206 -2.83 16.72 3.62
C HIS A 206 -3.32 16.22 5.00
N ASP A 207 -4.63 16.11 5.21
CA ASP A 207 -5.21 15.57 6.44
C ASP A 207 -4.81 14.10 6.66
N LEU A 208 -4.86 13.27 5.61
CA LEU A 208 -4.42 11.88 5.68
C LEU A 208 -2.92 11.77 5.99
N GLU A 209 -2.10 12.64 5.41
CA GLU A 209 -0.67 12.69 5.70
C GLU A 209 -0.41 13.12 7.15
N ALA A 210 -1.14 14.10 7.67
CA ALA A 210 -1.07 14.52 9.08
C ALA A 210 -1.43 13.37 10.03
N ILE A 211 -2.55 12.68 9.81
CA ILE A 211 -2.97 11.51 10.60
C ILE A 211 -1.90 10.41 10.54
N ASN A 212 -1.39 10.10 9.34
CA ASN A 212 -0.38 9.07 9.18
C ASN A 212 0.94 9.44 9.90
N ASN A 213 1.33 10.72 9.90
CA ASN A 213 2.52 11.20 10.59
C ASN A 213 2.36 11.21 12.11
N GLU A 214 1.15 11.41 12.63
CA GLU A 214 0.85 11.29 14.05
C GLU A 214 0.93 9.83 14.52
N ILE A 215 0.35 8.90 13.76
CA ILE A 215 0.34 7.47 14.09
C ILE A 215 1.72 6.84 13.87
N ARG A 216 2.40 7.21 12.78
CA ARG A 216 3.73 6.70 12.42
C ARG A 216 4.61 7.86 11.96
N PRO A 217 5.37 8.46 12.88
CA PRO A 217 6.30 9.52 12.56
C PRO A 217 7.19 9.13 11.38
N ARG A 218 7.39 10.06 10.45
CA ARG A 218 8.29 9.90 9.30
C ARG A 218 9.32 11.02 9.35
N LEU A 219 10.50 10.75 8.78
CA LEU A 219 11.46 11.82 8.53
C LEU A 219 10.85 12.86 7.61
N SER A 220 11.09 14.13 7.93
CA SER A 220 10.75 15.20 7.00
C SER A 220 11.65 15.11 5.76
N PRO A 221 11.36 15.86 4.69
CA PRO A 221 12.25 15.90 3.53
C PRO A 221 13.68 16.31 3.91
N LEU A 222 13.86 17.14 4.94
CA LEU A 222 15.19 17.48 5.44
C LEU A 222 15.97 16.22 5.84
N GLY A 223 15.43 15.42 6.77
CA GLY A 223 16.06 14.19 7.22
C GLY A 223 16.25 13.20 6.08
N ARG A 224 15.23 13.01 5.22
CA ARG A 224 15.30 12.08 4.09
C ARG A 224 16.49 12.34 3.16
N TYR A 225 16.75 13.61 2.84
CA TYR A 225 17.81 13.97 1.90
C TYR A 225 19.15 14.24 2.58
N LEU A 226 19.15 14.85 3.77
CA LEU A 226 20.38 15.16 4.49
C LEU A 226 21.06 13.91 5.06
N PHE A 227 20.27 12.86 5.36
CA PHE A 227 20.77 11.61 5.94
C PHE A 227 21.02 10.52 4.92
N ASP A 228 20.85 10.81 3.62
CA ASP A 228 21.22 9.87 2.56
C ASP A 228 22.76 9.75 2.48
N PRO A 229 23.35 8.53 2.49
CA PRO A 229 24.80 8.36 2.40
C PRO A 229 25.44 9.00 1.17
N ALA A 230 24.69 9.21 0.08
CA ALA A 230 25.21 9.85 -1.13
C ALA A 230 25.67 11.31 -0.92
N VAL A 231 25.24 11.99 0.16
CA VAL A 231 25.62 13.38 0.47
C VAL A 231 26.75 13.52 1.48
N PHE A 232 27.23 12.42 2.06
CA PHE A 232 28.21 12.43 3.15
C PHE A 232 29.56 13.04 2.74
N GLU A 233 30.05 12.65 1.56
CA GLU A 233 31.28 13.21 0.96
C GLU A 233 31.13 14.73 0.71
N ASP A 234 30.02 15.15 0.11
CA ASP A 234 29.75 16.56 -0.19
C ASP A 234 29.74 17.43 1.09
N VAL A 235 29.16 16.94 2.19
CA VAL A 235 29.17 17.65 3.47
C VAL A 235 30.59 17.77 4.03
N CYS A 236 31.40 16.71 3.94
CA CYS A 236 32.79 16.73 4.40
C CYS A 236 33.66 17.69 3.56
N ASP A 237 33.43 17.74 2.25
CA ASP A 237 34.08 18.66 1.33
C ASP A 237 33.74 20.12 1.65
N ILE A 238 32.46 20.44 1.86
CA ILE A 238 32.03 21.79 2.29
C ILE A 238 32.68 22.16 3.63
N ALA A 239 32.78 21.20 4.56
CA ALA A 239 33.42 21.38 5.86
C ALA A 239 34.95 21.54 5.77
N GLY A 240 35.57 21.13 4.65
CA GLY A 240 37.02 21.00 4.49
C GLY A 240 37.60 20.01 5.50
N ARG A 241 37.00 18.82 5.61
CA ARG A 241 37.41 17.73 6.49
C ARG A 241 37.47 16.41 5.71
N LEU A 242 38.27 15.47 6.20
CA LEU A 242 38.23 14.09 5.74
C LEU A 242 36.93 13.42 6.21
N ILE A 243 36.45 12.47 5.41
CA ILE A 243 35.27 11.66 5.74
C ILE A 243 35.61 10.76 6.94
N PRO A 244 34.80 10.77 8.02
CA PRO A 244 34.95 9.84 9.13
C PRO A 244 34.83 8.36 8.70
N GLU A 245 35.39 7.46 9.51
CA GLU A 245 35.37 6.01 9.24
C GLU A 245 33.94 5.45 9.22
N SER A 246 33.08 5.82 10.18
CA SER A 246 31.68 5.38 10.21
C SER A 246 30.91 5.82 8.97
N MET A 247 31.10 7.06 8.52
CA MET A 247 30.50 7.56 7.28
C MET A 247 31.03 6.84 6.03
N THR A 248 32.33 6.50 6.02
CA THR A 248 32.93 5.70 4.93
C THR A 248 32.29 4.31 4.89
N GLN A 249 32.17 3.64 6.03
CA GLN A 249 31.51 2.34 6.15
C GLN A 249 30.05 2.39 5.70
N ALA A 250 29.30 3.42 6.09
CA ALA A 250 27.91 3.58 5.65
C ALA A 250 27.79 3.82 4.13
N ILE A 251 28.72 4.57 3.52
CA ILE A 251 28.78 4.73 2.06
C ILE A 251 29.05 3.38 1.39
N GLU A 252 30.01 2.60 1.90
CA GLU A 252 30.34 1.27 1.36
C GLU A 252 29.14 0.32 1.45
N VAL A 253 28.48 0.25 2.60
CA VAL A 253 27.27 -0.57 2.81
C VAL A 253 26.14 -0.11 1.89
N TYR A 254 25.94 1.21 1.73
CA TYR A 254 24.92 1.75 0.85
C TYR A 254 25.16 1.42 -0.63
N GLN A 255 26.43 1.37 -1.07
CA GLN A 255 26.79 1.12 -2.47
C GLN A 255 26.91 -0.37 -2.80
N ASN A 256 27.42 -1.17 -1.87
CA ASN A 256 27.86 -2.55 -2.13
C ASN A 256 27.24 -3.57 -1.16
N GLY A 257 26.67 -3.13 -0.04
CA GLY A 257 26.28 -4.00 1.06
C GLY A 257 27.50 -4.44 1.89
N THR A 258 27.37 -5.57 2.58
CA THR A 258 28.48 -6.19 3.32
C THR A 258 28.97 -7.43 2.59
N GLU A 259 30.16 -7.95 2.95
CA GLU A 259 30.65 -9.20 2.36
C GLU A 259 29.68 -10.38 2.60
N ALA A 260 29.10 -10.45 3.80
CA ALA A 260 28.13 -11.49 4.16
C ALA A 260 26.75 -11.26 3.53
N TYR A 261 26.42 -10.01 3.21
CA TYR A 261 25.12 -9.66 2.63
C TYR A 261 25.27 -8.53 1.59
N PRO A 262 25.69 -8.89 0.37
CA PRO A 262 25.85 -7.97 -0.74
C PRO A 262 24.54 -7.26 -1.11
N LEU A 263 24.65 -6.06 -1.68
CA LEU A 263 23.49 -5.23 -1.98
C LEU A 263 22.56 -5.84 -3.05
N ASP A 264 23.11 -6.55 -4.04
CA ASP A 264 22.32 -7.24 -5.06
C ASP A 264 21.49 -8.39 -4.47
N LEU A 265 22.04 -9.14 -3.52
CA LEU A 265 21.30 -10.17 -2.79
C LEU A 265 20.19 -9.54 -1.92
N ARG A 266 20.50 -8.42 -1.24
CA ARG A 266 19.48 -7.65 -0.50
C ARG A 266 18.34 -7.21 -1.41
N ASP A 267 18.66 -6.66 -2.58
CA ASP A 267 17.67 -6.20 -3.57
C ASP A 267 16.82 -7.36 -4.12
N GLN A 268 17.42 -8.53 -4.35
CA GLN A 268 16.70 -9.74 -4.74
C GLN A 268 15.70 -10.17 -3.66
N HIS A 269 16.10 -10.19 -2.39
CA HIS A 269 15.18 -10.52 -1.29
C HIS A 269 14.07 -9.48 -1.13
N GLU A 270 14.39 -8.18 -1.15
CA GLU A 270 13.37 -7.13 -1.10
C GLU A 270 12.41 -7.21 -2.29
N GLY A 271 12.93 -7.46 -3.50
CA GLY A 271 12.13 -7.64 -4.69
C GLY A 271 11.22 -8.86 -4.60
N ARG A 272 11.73 -10.00 -4.13
CA ARG A 272 10.93 -11.20 -3.90
C ARG A 272 9.85 -10.98 -2.85
N ILE A 273 10.15 -10.27 -1.75
CA ILE A 273 9.16 -9.91 -0.72
C ILE A 273 8.06 -9.01 -1.30
N GLN A 274 8.40 -8.07 -2.19
CA GLN A 274 7.41 -7.24 -2.86
C GLN A 274 6.50 -8.05 -3.79
N CYS A 275 7.08 -8.95 -4.58
CA CYS A 275 6.33 -9.91 -5.40
C CYS A 275 5.38 -10.76 -4.56
N LEU A 276 5.89 -11.40 -3.49
CA LEU A 276 5.10 -12.24 -2.59
C LEU A 276 3.98 -11.44 -1.90
N ARG A 277 4.25 -10.20 -1.48
CA ARG A 277 3.20 -9.33 -0.92
C ARG A 277 2.10 -9.03 -1.93
N ALA A 278 2.45 -8.73 -3.18
CA ALA A 278 1.47 -8.50 -4.23
C ALA A 278 0.63 -9.77 -4.48
N GLU A 279 1.30 -10.92 -4.57
CA GLU A 279 0.67 -12.22 -4.74
C GLU A 279 -0.29 -12.56 -3.60
N ILE A 280 0.16 -12.48 -2.34
CA ILE A 280 -0.67 -12.74 -1.15
C ILE A 280 -1.85 -11.78 -1.09
N ASN A 281 -1.66 -10.50 -1.43
CA ASN A 281 -2.76 -9.54 -1.45
C ASN A 281 -3.83 -9.93 -2.49
N ASN A 282 -3.41 -10.32 -3.70
CA ASN A 282 -4.32 -10.75 -4.74
C ASN A 282 -5.08 -12.03 -4.31
N TRP A 283 -4.40 -13.02 -3.74
CA TRP A 283 -5.04 -14.23 -3.20
C TRP A 283 -6.02 -13.93 -2.07
N ASN A 284 -5.63 -13.11 -1.10
CA ASN A 284 -6.52 -12.64 -0.03
C ASN A 284 -7.79 -11.99 -0.58
N LEU A 285 -7.68 -11.19 -1.65
CA LEU A 285 -8.84 -10.57 -2.28
C LEU A 285 -9.69 -11.57 -3.05
N ILE A 286 -9.09 -12.45 -3.86
CA ILE A 286 -9.80 -13.51 -4.60
C ILE A 286 -10.57 -14.40 -3.62
N ASN A 287 -9.92 -14.80 -2.52
CA ASN A 287 -10.51 -15.60 -1.45
C ASN A 287 -11.67 -14.86 -0.77
N GLY A 288 -11.49 -13.57 -0.46
CA GLY A 288 -12.51 -12.75 0.20
C GLY A 288 -13.70 -12.38 -0.69
N LEU A 289 -13.53 -12.34 -2.01
CA LEU A 289 -14.64 -12.09 -2.92
C LEU A 289 -15.56 -13.30 -3.08
N HIS A 290 -15.11 -14.52 -2.78
CA HIS A 290 -15.91 -15.74 -2.96
C HIS A 290 -16.57 -15.82 -4.35
N LEU A 291 -15.83 -15.48 -5.41
CA LEU A 291 -16.35 -15.49 -6.78
C LEU A 291 -16.73 -16.92 -7.16
N ASN A 292 -17.92 -17.10 -7.72
CA ASN A 292 -18.28 -18.37 -8.35
C ASN A 292 -17.59 -18.50 -9.73
N ILE A 293 -17.70 -19.68 -10.34
CA ILE A 293 -17.06 -19.95 -11.63
C ILE A 293 -17.59 -19.03 -12.75
N GLU A 294 -18.88 -18.74 -12.78
CA GLU A 294 -19.52 -17.88 -13.79
C GLU A 294 -19.01 -16.44 -13.67
N GLN A 295 -19.00 -15.88 -12.45
CA GLN A 295 -18.46 -14.55 -12.18
C GLN A 295 -16.98 -14.46 -12.57
N SER A 296 -16.19 -15.45 -12.20
CA SER A 296 -14.75 -15.50 -12.55
C SER A 296 -14.54 -15.49 -14.06
N GLN A 297 -15.32 -16.29 -14.81
CA GLN A 297 -15.27 -16.34 -16.27
C GLN A 297 -15.73 -15.03 -16.92
N GLN A 298 -16.78 -14.39 -16.40
CA GLN A 298 -17.26 -13.09 -16.90
C GLN A 298 -16.20 -12.00 -16.73
N ILE A 299 -15.56 -11.93 -15.55
CA ILE A 299 -14.49 -10.97 -15.26
C ILE A 299 -13.29 -11.18 -16.20
N LEU A 300 -12.84 -12.43 -16.36
CA LEU A 300 -11.73 -12.78 -17.25
C LEU A 300 -12.04 -12.45 -18.72
N ALA A 301 -13.27 -12.71 -19.17
CA ALA A 301 -13.69 -12.42 -20.54
C ALA A 301 -13.66 -10.91 -20.85
N ALA A 302 -14.20 -10.09 -19.94
CA ALA A 302 -14.18 -8.64 -20.06
C ALA A 302 -12.74 -8.09 -20.09
N TYR A 303 -11.87 -8.61 -19.22
CA TYR A 303 -10.44 -8.23 -19.22
C TYR A 303 -9.73 -8.62 -20.51
N ASP A 304 -9.91 -9.86 -20.99
CA ASP A 304 -9.28 -10.37 -22.21
C ASP A 304 -9.77 -9.61 -23.47
N GLU A 305 -11.03 -9.17 -23.50
CA GLU A 305 -11.55 -8.27 -24.54
C GLU A 305 -10.87 -6.90 -24.50
N ALA A 306 -10.79 -6.28 -23.33
CA ALA A 306 -10.14 -4.99 -23.16
C ALA A 306 -8.64 -5.03 -23.53
N VAL A 307 -7.93 -6.11 -23.20
CA VAL A 307 -6.52 -6.32 -23.58
C VAL A 307 -6.39 -6.47 -25.11
N ARG A 308 -7.28 -7.24 -25.75
CA ARG A 308 -7.29 -7.39 -27.22
C ARG A 308 -7.48 -6.06 -27.91
N ASP A 309 -8.46 -5.28 -27.47
CA ASP A 309 -8.74 -3.95 -28.03
C ASP A 309 -7.58 -2.97 -27.81
N ASN A 310 -6.92 -3.02 -26.65
CA ASN A 310 -5.74 -2.19 -26.38
C ASN A 310 -4.54 -2.59 -27.26
N ARG A 311 -4.29 -3.88 -27.48
CA ARG A 311 -3.21 -4.38 -28.37
C ARG A 311 -3.36 -3.89 -29.80
N HIS A 312 -4.59 -3.81 -30.30
CA HIS A 312 -4.85 -3.29 -31.64
C HIS A 312 -4.47 -1.81 -31.82
N ARG A 313 -4.26 -1.07 -30.71
CA ARG A 313 -3.99 0.36 -30.74
C ARG A 313 -2.53 0.72 -30.55
N THR A 314 -1.80 -0.05 -29.75
CA THR A 314 -0.42 0.29 -29.37
C THR A 314 0.62 -0.25 -30.34
N ASP A 315 0.24 -1.08 -31.34
CA ASP A 315 1.16 -1.79 -32.26
C ASP A 315 2.25 -2.63 -31.54
N GLU A 316 2.16 -2.73 -30.21
CA GLU A 316 3.05 -3.49 -29.34
C GLU A 316 2.31 -4.72 -28.80
N TRP A 317 3.05 -5.82 -28.61
CA TRP A 317 2.56 -6.98 -27.88
C TRP A 317 2.45 -6.65 -26.39
N VAL A 318 1.45 -5.84 -26.03
CA VAL A 318 1.19 -5.48 -24.64
C VAL A 318 0.33 -6.59 -24.01
N THR A 319 0.89 -7.32 -23.07
CA THR A 319 0.19 -8.32 -22.25
C THR A 319 -0.61 -7.70 -21.10
N SER A 320 -0.72 -6.37 -21.06
CA SER A 320 -1.34 -5.61 -19.96
C SER A 320 -2.14 -4.41 -20.47
N LEU A 321 -2.93 -3.82 -19.58
CA LEU A 321 -3.68 -2.59 -19.84
C LEU A 321 -2.86 -1.31 -19.60
N LYS A 322 -1.53 -1.42 -19.52
CA LYS A 322 -0.64 -0.25 -19.41
C LYS A 322 -0.87 0.68 -20.60
N GLY A 323 -1.15 1.95 -20.32
CA GLY A 323 -1.41 2.97 -21.33
C GLY A 323 -2.86 3.08 -21.79
N MET A 324 -3.78 2.24 -21.28
CA MET A 324 -5.21 2.38 -21.55
C MET A 324 -5.72 3.76 -21.10
N PRO A 325 -6.51 4.48 -21.93
CA PRO A 325 -7.13 5.74 -21.55
C PRO A 325 -8.01 5.61 -20.30
N ALA A 326 -8.02 6.64 -19.44
CA ALA A 326 -8.76 6.62 -18.18
C ALA A 326 -10.28 6.35 -18.34
N ASP A 327 -10.91 6.91 -19.38
CA ASP A 327 -12.34 6.71 -19.65
C ASP A 327 -12.67 5.25 -20.03
N GLU A 328 -11.75 4.57 -20.70
CA GLU A 328 -11.90 3.16 -21.07
C GLU A 328 -11.68 2.25 -19.86
N MET A 329 -10.65 2.54 -19.06
CA MET A 329 -10.41 1.87 -17.79
C MET A 329 -11.60 2.02 -16.84
N TYR A 330 -12.21 3.21 -16.77
CA TYR A 330 -13.44 3.45 -16.01
C TYR A 330 -14.62 2.62 -16.55
N THR A 331 -14.73 2.48 -17.87
CA THR A 331 -15.81 1.68 -18.49
C THR A 331 -15.65 0.19 -18.15
N LEU A 332 -14.43 -0.35 -18.29
CA LEU A 332 -14.12 -1.72 -17.89
C LEU A 332 -14.39 -1.94 -16.40
N GLU A 333 -14.04 -0.97 -15.55
CA GLU A 333 -14.33 -1.03 -14.12
C GLU A 333 -15.83 -1.18 -13.83
N ARG A 334 -16.70 -0.37 -14.46
CA ARG A 334 -18.15 -0.46 -14.30
C ARG A 334 -18.70 -1.82 -14.77
N GLU A 335 -18.13 -2.37 -15.84
CA GLU A 335 -18.48 -3.69 -16.33
C GLU A 335 -18.14 -4.78 -15.30
N LEU A 336 -16.94 -4.77 -14.74
CA LEU A 336 -16.54 -5.73 -13.71
C LEU A 336 -17.39 -5.59 -12.44
N GLU A 337 -17.68 -4.37 -11.98
CA GLU A 337 -18.54 -4.16 -10.82
C GLU A 337 -19.96 -4.70 -11.01
N SER A 338 -20.47 -4.72 -12.25
CA SER A 338 -21.80 -5.26 -12.55
C SER A 338 -21.89 -6.79 -12.41
N VAL A 339 -20.75 -7.48 -12.43
CA VAL A 339 -20.64 -8.93 -12.16
C VAL A 339 -20.65 -9.22 -10.66
N LEU A 340 -20.24 -8.25 -9.84
CA LEU A 340 -20.14 -8.39 -8.39
C LEU A 340 -21.47 -8.16 -7.69
N THR A 341 -21.72 -8.93 -6.65
CA THR A 341 -22.84 -8.67 -5.73
C THR A 341 -22.55 -7.43 -4.87
N PRO A 342 -23.58 -6.78 -4.28
CA PRO A 342 -23.37 -5.65 -3.38
C PRO A 342 -22.44 -5.96 -2.20
N GLY A 343 -22.49 -7.19 -1.64
CA GLY A 343 -21.58 -7.61 -0.58
C GLY A 343 -20.13 -7.71 -1.04
N GLN A 344 -19.88 -8.19 -2.27
CA GLN A 344 -18.53 -8.24 -2.87
C GLN A 344 -17.98 -6.84 -3.18
N GLN A 345 -18.84 -5.91 -3.62
CA GLN A 345 -18.47 -4.51 -3.80
C GLN A 345 -18.08 -3.86 -2.46
N GLU A 346 -18.79 -4.19 -1.37
CA GLU A 346 -18.42 -3.74 -0.03
C GLU A 346 -17.09 -4.35 0.46
N VAL A 347 -16.80 -5.62 0.13
CA VAL A 347 -15.47 -6.19 0.40
C VAL A 347 -14.37 -5.35 -0.27
N LEU A 348 -14.58 -4.93 -1.52
CA LEU A 348 -13.62 -4.07 -2.23
C LEU A 348 -13.49 -2.69 -1.60
N SER A 349 -14.61 -2.07 -1.20
CA SER A 349 -14.63 -0.72 -0.61
C SER A 349 -13.79 -0.66 0.68
N ILE A 350 -13.84 -1.71 1.49
CA ILE A 350 -13.10 -1.79 2.76
C ILE A 350 -11.74 -2.49 2.63
N TYR A 351 -11.42 -3.05 1.47
CA TYR A 351 -10.20 -3.83 1.27
C TYR A 351 -8.94 -2.98 1.49
N LYS A 352 -8.08 -3.43 2.42
CA LYS A 352 -6.77 -2.84 2.70
C LYS A 352 -5.72 -3.92 2.36
N PRO A 353 -4.86 -3.73 1.33
CA PRO A 353 -3.81 -4.69 1.01
C PRO A 353 -2.90 -4.88 2.22
N CYS A 354 -2.94 -6.06 2.81
CA CYS A 354 -2.13 -6.42 3.96
C CYS A 354 -1.85 -7.92 3.94
N LEU A 355 -0.70 -8.27 4.47
CA LEU A 355 -0.22 -9.65 4.54
C LEU A 355 -1.18 -10.54 5.34
N VAL A 356 -1.60 -10.07 6.50
CA VAL A 356 -2.59 -10.72 7.37
C VAL A 356 -3.77 -9.75 7.51
N PRO A 357 -4.92 -10.04 6.85
CA PRO A 357 -6.12 -9.24 6.97
C PRO A 357 -6.60 -9.10 8.41
N PRO A 358 -6.90 -7.88 8.92
CA PRO A 358 -7.41 -7.70 10.28
C PRO A 358 -8.83 -8.28 10.46
N LYS A 359 -9.59 -8.39 9.36
CA LYS A 359 -10.85 -9.13 9.29
C LYS A 359 -10.59 -10.37 8.43
N ASN A 360 -11.01 -11.54 8.90
CA ASN A 360 -10.95 -12.75 8.09
C ASN A 360 -11.94 -12.61 6.93
N LEU A 361 -11.48 -12.09 5.79
CA LEU A 361 -12.29 -11.93 4.58
C LEU A 361 -12.75 -13.29 4.02
N LYS A 362 -12.10 -14.39 4.40
CA LYS A 362 -12.47 -15.75 4.00
C LYS A 362 -13.72 -16.27 4.72
N ASP A 363 -14.20 -15.56 5.74
CA ASP A 363 -15.45 -15.85 6.44
C ASP A 363 -16.58 -14.98 5.87
N PRO A 364 -17.42 -15.53 4.99
CA PRO A 364 -18.49 -14.77 4.32
C PRO A 364 -19.62 -14.40 5.27
N VAL A 365 -19.78 -15.09 6.40
CA VAL A 365 -20.69 -14.66 7.47
C VAL A 365 -20.21 -13.31 8.01
N ARG A 366 -18.89 -13.09 8.11
CA ARG A 366 -18.31 -11.82 8.56
C ARG A 366 -18.40 -10.70 7.53
N ILE A 367 -18.47 -11.02 6.24
CA ILE A 367 -18.70 -10.01 5.18
C ILE A 367 -20.11 -9.41 5.31
N GLY A 368 -21.11 -10.24 5.61
CA GLY A 368 -22.46 -9.75 5.97
C GLY A 368 -22.54 -9.06 7.34
N GLN A 369 -21.49 -9.20 8.17
CA GLN A 369 -21.31 -8.56 9.48
C GLN A 369 -20.21 -7.49 9.45
N ALA A 370 -19.90 -6.91 8.28
CA ALA A 370 -18.81 -5.93 8.17
C ALA A 370 -18.97 -4.72 9.11
N GLY A 371 -20.17 -4.50 9.67
CA GLY A 371 -20.45 -3.69 10.85
C GLY A 371 -20.67 -4.54 12.12
N ASP A 372 -19.65 -5.27 12.59
CA ASP A 372 -19.71 -5.94 13.90
C ASP A 372 -19.76 -4.88 15.00
N ASN A 373 -21.00 -4.54 15.37
CA ASN A 373 -21.30 -3.53 16.37
C ASN A 373 -21.29 -4.12 17.79
N SER A 374 -20.94 -5.40 17.97
CA SER A 374 -21.04 -6.13 19.25
C SER A 374 -20.33 -5.43 20.41
N ARG A 375 -19.20 -4.76 20.16
CA ARG A 375 -18.49 -3.95 21.16
C ARG A 375 -19.35 -2.78 21.63
N TYR A 376 -19.97 -2.04 20.71
CA TYR A 376 -20.84 -0.90 21.03
C TYR A 376 -22.18 -1.35 21.59
N GLU A 377 -22.72 -2.50 21.16
CA GLU A 377 -23.90 -3.12 21.75
C GLU A 377 -23.65 -3.52 23.21
N SER A 378 -22.52 -4.18 23.48
CA SER A 378 -22.07 -4.56 24.82
C SER A 378 -21.84 -3.34 25.70
N TRP A 379 -21.23 -2.30 25.14
CA TRP A 379 -21.07 -1.03 25.84
C TRP A 379 -22.41 -0.36 26.14
N LEU A 380 -23.33 -0.24 25.18
CA LEU A 380 -24.67 0.35 25.38
C LEU A 380 -25.47 -0.40 26.44
N THR A 381 -25.38 -1.73 26.46
CA THR A 381 -26.02 -2.60 27.46
C THR A 381 -25.55 -2.24 28.87
N ARG A 382 -24.25 -1.98 29.05
CA ARG A 382 -23.69 -1.51 30.33
C ARG A 382 -24.07 -0.05 30.61
N ALA A 383 -23.81 0.84 29.67
CA ALA A 383 -23.94 2.28 29.83
C ALA A 383 -25.37 2.74 30.12
N ARG A 384 -26.40 2.08 29.56
CA ARG A 384 -27.80 2.44 29.82
C ARG A 384 -28.25 2.19 31.26
N ARG A 385 -27.52 1.34 32.02
CA ARG A 385 -27.79 1.02 33.43
C ARG A 385 -27.05 1.94 34.41
N VAL A 386 -26.13 2.76 33.90
CA VAL A 386 -25.30 3.66 34.71
C VAL A 386 -26.12 4.92 35.09
N PRO A 387 -25.94 5.45 36.32
CA PRO A 387 -26.59 6.70 36.72
C PRO A 387 -26.29 7.87 35.77
N ARG A 388 -27.26 8.78 35.62
CA ARG A 388 -27.18 9.91 34.68
C ARG A 388 -25.94 10.80 34.86
N ASN A 389 -25.43 10.91 36.08
CA ASN A 389 -24.28 11.74 36.38
C ASN A 389 -22.98 11.20 35.76
N ASP A 390 -22.90 9.89 35.49
CA ASP A 390 -21.67 9.25 35.04
C ASP A 390 -21.69 8.99 33.51
N TRP A 391 -22.74 9.39 32.79
CA TRP A 391 -22.83 9.18 31.34
C TRP A 391 -21.71 9.87 30.55
N TYR A 392 -21.26 11.04 31.02
CA TYR A 392 -20.16 11.75 30.38
C TYR A 392 -18.83 11.00 30.55
N ASP A 393 -18.62 10.37 31.71
CA ASP A 393 -17.43 9.57 31.99
C ASP A 393 -17.43 8.28 31.17
N GLN A 394 -18.60 7.64 31.01
CA GLN A 394 -18.75 6.48 30.10
C GLN A 394 -18.44 6.84 28.64
N ALA A 395 -18.85 8.04 28.20
CA ALA A 395 -18.54 8.53 26.86
C ALA A 395 -17.05 8.88 26.70
N ASP A 396 -16.42 9.49 27.71
CA ASP A 396 -14.97 9.78 27.68
C ASP A 396 -14.15 8.49 27.61
N ALA A 397 -14.48 7.46 28.38
CA ALA A 397 -13.76 6.18 28.36
C ALA A 397 -13.79 5.50 26.98
N VAL A 398 -14.91 5.62 26.24
CA VAL A 398 -15.00 5.12 24.86
C VAL A 398 -14.13 5.96 23.93
N ILE A 399 -14.15 7.28 24.07
CA ILE A 399 -13.33 8.18 23.25
C ILE A 399 -11.84 7.92 23.48
N GLU A 400 -11.41 7.71 24.72
CA GLU A 400 -10.01 7.40 25.03
C GLU A 400 -9.57 6.10 24.35
N LEU A 401 -10.40 5.05 24.43
CA LEU A 401 -10.13 3.79 23.75
C LEU A 401 -10.20 3.89 22.21
N GLU A 402 -11.01 4.80 21.67
CA GLU A 402 -11.03 5.12 20.24
C GLU A 402 -9.75 5.84 19.80
N GLN A 403 -9.25 6.77 20.62
CA GLN A 403 -8.04 7.55 20.33
C GLN A 403 -6.78 6.68 20.25
N GLU A 404 -6.71 5.59 21.00
CA GLU A 404 -5.60 4.62 20.94
C GLU A 404 -5.47 3.96 19.57
N HIS A 405 -6.58 3.76 18.86
CA HIS A 405 -6.59 3.07 17.56
C HIS A 405 -6.63 4.03 16.37
N GLU A 406 -7.39 5.13 16.49
CA GLU A 406 -7.72 6.03 15.38
C GLU A 406 -6.98 7.38 15.45
N GLY A 407 -6.28 7.67 16.55
CA GLY A 407 -5.57 8.93 16.79
C GLY A 407 -6.41 9.98 17.53
N ALA A 408 -5.78 11.09 17.90
CA ALA A 408 -6.43 12.12 18.70
C ALA A 408 -7.50 12.89 17.90
N LEU A 409 -8.71 12.96 18.45
CA LEU A 409 -9.76 13.86 17.95
C LEU A 409 -9.46 15.31 18.35
N ASP A 410 -9.66 16.25 17.44
CA ASP A 410 -9.59 17.67 17.79
C ASP A 410 -10.63 18.03 18.86
N PRO A 411 -10.42 19.08 19.68
CA PRO A 411 -11.30 19.38 20.81
C PRO A 411 -12.78 19.57 20.44
N ARG A 412 -13.08 20.07 19.24
CA ARG A 412 -14.45 20.30 18.78
C ARG A 412 -15.10 18.98 18.38
N ASP A 413 -14.39 18.14 17.64
CA ASP A 413 -14.91 16.83 17.22
C ASP A 413 -14.99 15.85 18.38
N ARG A 414 -14.05 15.90 19.33
CA ARG A 414 -14.16 15.19 20.62
C ARG A 414 -15.45 15.55 21.35
N GLN A 415 -15.77 16.84 21.44
CA GLN A 415 -17.00 17.28 22.10
C GLN A 415 -18.26 16.81 21.35
N LYS A 416 -18.28 16.87 20.02
CA LYS A 416 -19.40 16.34 19.22
C LYS A 416 -19.58 14.83 19.44
N ARG A 417 -18.48 14.08 19.41
CA ARG A 417 -18.45 12.63 19.65
C ARG A 417 -18.99 12.30 21.03
N LYS A 418 -18.55 13.03 22.05
CA LYS A 418 -19.04 12.89 23.44
C LYS A 418 -20.55 13.12 23.53
N MET A 419 -21.05 14.20 22.90
CA MET A 419 -22.48 14.50 22.89
C MET A 419 -23.31 13.44 22.16
N LEU A 420 -22.79 12.88 21.06
CA LEU A 420 -23.42 11.77 20.35
C LEU A 420 -23.57 10.55 21.28
N LEU A 421 -22.47 10.10 21.89
CA LEU A 421 -22.46 8.96 22.81
C LEU A 421 -23.42 9.16 24.00
N VAL A 422 -23.37 10.33 24.65
CA VAL A 422 -24.26 10.66 25.78
C VAL A 422 -25.73 10.68 25.36
N ASN A 423 -26.05 11.21 24.17
CA ASN A 423 -27.41 11.22 23.68
C ASN A 423 -27.90 9.81 23.32
N THR A 424 -27.03 8.93 22.81
CA THR A 424 -27.38 7.53 22.54
C THR A 424 -27.57 6.74 23.82
N ILE A 425 -26.73 6.93 24.85
CA ILE A 425 -26.96 6.37 26.19
C ILE A 425 -28.32 6.81 26.71
N ARG A 426 -28.66 8.11 26.60
CA ARG A 426 -29.95 8.64 27.04
C ARG A 426 -31.13 7.96 26.33
N LYS A 427 -31.04 7.74 25.01
CA LYS A 427 -32.06 7.02 24.23
C LYS A 427 -32.19 5.58 24.73
N ALA A 428 -31.07 4.87 24.83
CA ALA A 428 -31.04 3.48 25.32
C ALA A 428 -31.60 3.34 26.74
N ALA A 429 -31.30 4.27 27.64
CA ALA A 429 -31.78 4.28 29.02
C ALA A 429 -33.30 4.60 29.13
N ALA A 430 -33.87 5.27 28.14
CA ALA A 430 -35.29 5.61 28.11
C ALA A 430 -36.18 4.49 27.51
N MET A 431 -35.58 3.54 26.79
CA MET A 431 -36.26 2.38 26.22
C MET A 431 -36.55 1.33 27.31
N SER A 432 -37.62 0.57 27.14
CA SER A 432 -37.80 -0.70 27.87
C SER A 432 -36.74 -1.73 27.46
N ASP A 433 -36.57 -2.81 28.23
CA ASP A 433 -35.60 -3.86 27.87
C ASP A 433 -35.92 -4.53 26.54
N ALA A 434 -37.20 -4.79 26.26
CA ALA A 434 -37.62 -5.38 24.98
C ALA A 434 -37.36 -4.44 23.80
N GLU A 435 -37.69 -3.15 23.93
CA GLU A 435 -37.43 -2.15 22.89
C GLU A 435 -35.93 -1.94 22.65
N PHE A 436 -35.15 -1.92 23.73
CA PHE A 436 -33.70 -1.80 23.65
C PHE A 436 -33.11 -2.97 22.88
N GLU A 437 -33.43 -4.23 23.23
CA GLU A 437 -32.89 -5.39 22.50
C GLU A 437 -33.27 -5.37 21.01
N LEU A 438 -34.46 -4.87 20.66
CA LEU A 438 -34.88 -4.72 19.25
C LEU A 438 -34.14 -3.59 18.52
N SER A 439 -33.73 -2.52 19.22
CA SER A 439 -33.12 -1.32 18.63
C SER A 439 -31.60 -1.22 18.86
N LYS A 440 -31.01 -2.19 19.57
CA LYS A 440 -29.63 -2.10 20.07
C LYS A 440 -28.61 -2.07 18.94
N ALA A 441 -28.80 -2.90 17.91
CA ALA A 441 -27.95 -2.95 16.73
C ALA A 441 -27.94 -1.59 16.01
N ASP A 442 -29.12 -1.02 15.72
CA ASP A 442 -29.25 0.29 15.08
C ASP A 442 -28.64 1.42 15.93
N LEU A 443 -28.82 1.37 17.26
CA LEU A 443 -28.22 2.34 18.16
C LEU A 443 -26.69 2.23 18.16
N ALA A 444 -26.16 1.02 18.16
CA ALA A 444 -24.72 0.75 18.14
C ALA A 444 -24.10 1.20 16.80
N GLU A 445 -24.77 0.92 15.68
CA GLU A 445 -24.40 1.41 14.35
C GLU A 445 -24.36 2.93 14.30
N SER A 446 -25.37 3.61 14.87
CA SER A 446 -25.47 5.08 14.87
C SER A 446 -24.36 5.79 15.64
N ILE A 447 -23.65 5.05 16.51
CA ILE A 447 -22.51 5.55 17.26
C ILE A 447 -21.22 4.88 16.84
N MET A 448 -21.19 4.03 15.83
CA MET A 448 -19.93 3.49 15.35
C MET A 448 -19.05 4.67 14.89
N LEU A 449 -17.76 4.64 15.25
CA LEU A 449 -16.84 5.61 14.67
C LEU A 449 -16.64 5.18 13.22
N THR A 450 -17.11 5.99 12.26
CA THR A 450 -16.65 5.82 10.88
C THR A 450 -15.15 6.13 10.89
N ASP A 451 -14.33 5.16 10.48
CA ASP A 451 -12.88 5.36 10.30
C ASP A 451 -12.75 6.59 9.39
N ARG A 452 -12.28 7.72 9.93
CA ARG A 452 -12.18 8.98 9.16
C ARG A 452 -11.37 8.77 7.89
N ARG A 453 -10.44 7.81 7.87
CA ARG A 453 -9.68 7.45 6.67
C ARG A 453 -10.54 6.73 5.64
N LEU A 454 -11.52 5.92 6.07
CA LEU A 454 -12.54 5.35 5.18
C LEU A 454 -13.46 6.43 4.63
N ASP A 455 -13.95 7.36 5.46
CA ASP A 455 -14.79 8.48 4.98
C ASP A 455 -14.06 9.33 3.94
N LEU A 456 -12.81 9.70 4.24
CA LEU A 456 -11.98 10.47 3.32
C LEU A 456 -11.65 9.69 2.04
N ARG A 457 -11.54 8.36 2.11
CA ARG A 457 -11.36 7.50 0.93
C ARG A 457 -12.63 7.43 0.08
N ALA A 458 -13.79 7.21 0.71
CA ALA A 458 -15.08 7.22 0.05
C ALA A 458 -15.33 8.56 -0.65
N GLU A 459 -14.97 9.69 -0.02
CA GLU A 459 -15.06 11.01 -0.64
C GLU A 459 -14.10 11.15 -1.84
N ILE A 460 -12.87 10.61 -1.76
CA ILE A 460 -11.95 10.55 -2.89
C ILE A 460 -12.52 9.71 -4.03
N GLU A 461 -13.18 8.59 -3.72
CA GLU A 461 -13.79 7.69 -4.69
C GLU A 461 -15.01 8.32 -5.37
N GLU A 462 -15.88 9.00 -4.62
CA GLU A 462 -16.99 9.78 -5.18
C GLU A 462 -16.45 10.86 -6.13
N MET A 463 -15.39 11.57 -5.73
CA MET A 463 -14.74 12.56 -6.60
C MET A 463 -14.09 11.93 -7.84
N ALA A 464 -13.54 10.72 -7.72
CA ALA A 464 -12.97 9.98 -8.82
C ALA A 464 -14.05 9.55 -9.82
N ASP A 465 -15.19 9.05 -9.33
CA ASP A 465 -16.34 8.65 -10.14
C ASP A 465 -16.92 9.82 -10.93
N VAL A 466 -17.14 10.97 -10.28
CA VAL A 466 -17.56 12.22 -10.94
C VAL A 466 -16.58 12.64 -12.04
N GLN A 467 -15.30 12.32 -11.87
CA GLN A 467 -14.24 12.62 -12.84
C GLN A 467 -14.01 11.49 -13.87
N ARG A 468 -14.79 10.40 -13.81
CA ARG A 468 -14.61 9.17 -14.61
C ARG A 468 -13.19 8.62 -14.51
N LYS A 469 -12.62 8.67 -13.32
CA LYS A 469 -11.31 8.11 -13.02
C LYS A 469 -11.48 6.69 -12.50
N PRO A 470 -10.54 5.78 -12.82
CA PRO A 470 -10.53 4.44 -12.26
C PRO A 470 -10.52 4.48 -10.72
N GLY A 471 -11.39 3.69 -10.11
CA GLY A 471 -11.56 3.51 -8.67
C GLY A 471 -10.80 2.30 -8.10
N LEU A 472 -11.37 1.71 -7.05
CA LEU A 472 -10.74 0.60 -6.32
C LEU A 472 -10.76 -0.71 -7.10
N THR A 473 -11.85 -1.01 -7.81
CA THR A 473 -11.98 -2.22 -8.62
C THR A 473 -10.89 -2.23 -9.69
N ALA A 474 -10.68 -1.10 -10.37
CA ALA A 474 -9.60 -0.96 -11.33
C ALA A 474 -8.21 -1.10 -10.69
N ARG A 475 -8.04 -0.52 -9.51
CA ARG A 475 -6.76 -0.57 -8.79
C ARG A 475 -6.37 -1.97 -8.34
N PHE A 476 -7.33 -2.78 -7.86
CA PHE A 476 -7.05 -4.06 -7.23
C PHE A 476 -7.29 -5.26 -8.13
N MET A 477 -8.30 -5.21 -9.00
CA MET A 477 -8.65 -6.35 -9.86
C MET A 477 -8.11 -6.21 -11.27
N ILE A 478 -8.00 -4.98 -11.80
CA ILE A 478 -7.60 -4.76 -13.20
C ILE A 478 -6.06 -4.66 -13.31
N ASN A 479 -5.38 -5.76 -12.95
CA ASN A 479 -3.95 -5.95 -13.18
C ASN A 479 -3.66 -7.39 -13.64
N ALA A 480 -2.54 -7.59 -14.34
CA ALA A 480 -2.24 -8.87 -14.98
C ALA A 480 -2.05 -10.00 -13.97
N ASP A 481 -1.40 -9.71 -12.84
CA ASP A 481 -1.10 -10.70 -11.80
C ASP A 481 -2.40 -11.21 -11.14
N PHE A 482 -3.33 -10.30 -10.82
CA PHE A 482 -4.65 -10.66 -10.29
C PHE A 482 -5.43 -11.53 -11.27
N MET A 483 -5.43 -11.17 -12.56
CA MET A 483 -6.14 -11.92 -13.60
C MET A 483 -5.52 -13.31 -13.84
N SER A 484 -4.21 -13.44 -13.76
CA SER A 484 -3.51 -14.73 -13.79
C SER A 484 -3.97 -15.63 -12.63
N GLN A 485 -3.96 -15.12 -11.40
CA GLN A 485 -4.43 -15.86 -10.23
C GLN A 485 -5.92 -16.19 -10.27
N LEU A 486 -6.76 -15.27 -10.77
CA LEU A 486 -8.18 -15.51 -10.94
C LEU A 486 -8.44 -16.65 -11.95
N ARG A 487 -7.64 -16.75 -13.01
CA ARG A 487 -7.71 -17.87 -13.97
C ARG A 487 -7.38 -19.19 -13.28
N THR A 488 -6.29 -19.24 -12.52
CA THR A 488 -5.94 -20.41 -11.69
C THR A 488 -7.08 -20.79 -10.73
N ARG A 489 -7.72 -19.81 -10.08
CA ARG A 489 -8.88 -20.09 -9.21
C ARG A 489 -10.09 -20.61 -9.98
N ALA A 490 -10.39 -20.04 -11.14
CA ALA A 490 -11.50 -20.50 -11.98
C ALA A 490 -11.31 -21.95 -12.44
N GLU A 491 -10.07 -22.34 -12.78
CA GLU A 491 -9.71 -23.72 -13.13
C GLU A 491 -9.86 -24.67 -11.93
N GLN A 492 -9.41 -24.25 -10.74
CA GLN A 492 -9.58 -25.02 -9.51
C GLN A 492 -11.06 -25.26 -9.16
N LEU A 493 -11.91 -24.23 -9.32
CA LEU A 493 -13.36 -24.35 -9.13
C LEU A 493 -13.97 -25.32 -10.16
N ALA A 494 -13.60 -25.18 -11.44
CA ALA A 494 -14.07 -26.06 -12.51
C ALA A 494 -13.70 -27.53 -12.29
N ALA A 495 -12.53 -27.78 -11.72
CA ALA A 495 -12.07 -29.12 -11.39
C ALA A 495 -12.63 -29.66 -10.06
N GLY A 496 -13.34 -28.84 -9.28
CA GLY A 496 -13.86 -29.21 -7.96
C GLY A 496 -12.79 -29.35 -6.88
N TYR A 497 -11.59 -28.79 -7.08
CA TYR A 497 -10.52 -28.79 -6.07
C TYR A 497 -10.78 -27.84 -4.92
N VAL A 498 -11.56 -26.79 -5.19
CA VAL A 498 -12.02 -25.82 -4.20
C VAL A 498 -13.54 -25.94 -4.16
N ALA A 499 -14.11 -26.08 -2.97
CA ALA A 499 -15.56 -26.12 -2.82
C ALA A 499 -16.17 -24.82 -3.36
N GLU A 500 -17.21 -24.94 -4.19
CA GLU A 500 -17.98 -23.76 -4.54
C GLU A 500 -18.53 -23.11 -3.26
N PRO A 501 -18.69 -21.79 -3.23
CA PRO A 501 -19.31 -21.07 -2.10
C PRO A 501 -20.77 -21.48 -1.79
N THR A 502 -21.29 -22.56 -2.39
CA THR A 502 -22.67 -23.03 -2.29
C THR A 502 -23.08 -23.19 -0.83
N ASP A 503 -24.07 -22.37 -0.46
CA ASP A 503 -24.82 -22.37 0.81
C ASP A 503 -24.00 -22.18 2.10
N LEU A 504 -23.41 -20.99 2.24
CA LEU A 504 -22.85 -20.45 3.48
C LEU A 504 -23.89 -20.15 4.58
N ALA A 505 -25.11 -20.65 4.44
CA ALA A 505 -26.05 -20.72 5.54
C ALA A 505 -25.79 -22.04 6.30
N THR A 506 -25.27 -21.94 7.54
CA THR A 506 -25.24 -23.00 8.59
C THR A 506 -23.97 -23.83 8.82
N GLY A 507 -22.78 -23.31 8.52
CA GLY A 507 -21.56 -23.86 9.14
C GLY A 507 -21.55 -23.67 10.67
N PRO A 508 -21.04 -24.62 11.47
CA PRO A 508 -20.92 -24.45 12.92
C PRO A 508 -20.04 -23.24 13.22
N GLN A 509 -20.57 -22.30 14.00
CA GLN A 509 -19.83 -21.13 14.45
C GLN A 509 -18.54 -21.59 15.13
N ALA A 510 -17.39 -21.11 14.66
CA ALA A 510 -16.14 -21.27 15.38
C ALA A 510 -16.34 -20.70 16.79
N GLU A 511 -16.28 -21.56 17.80
CA GLU A 511 -16.34 -21.15 19.19
C GLU A 511 -15.30 -20.06 19.42
N ASN A 512 -15.75 -18.89 19.88
CA ASN A 512 -14.92 -17.73 20.17
C ASN A 512 -13.68 -18.16 20.95
N CYS A 513 -12.50 -18.09 20.32
CA CYS A 513 -11.23 -18.09 21.02
C CYS A 513 -11.05 -16.73 21.72
N ASP A 514 -11.78 -16.52 22.81
CA ASP A 514 -11.62 -15.38 23.72
C ASP A 514 -10.46 -15.59 24.72
N ASP A 515 -9.78 -16.74 24.68
CA ASP A 515 -8.66 -17.04 25.58
C ASP A 515 -7.30 -16.81 24.89
N GLY A 516 -6.76 -15.60 25.05
CA GLY A 516 -5.33 -15.43 25.32
C GLY A 516 -4.36 -15.32 24.14
N CYS A 517 -4.56 -14.39 23.22
CA CYS A 517 -3.45 -13.79 22.44
C CYS A 517 -3.05 -12.42 23.02
N ALA A 518 -2.82 -12.36 24.34
CA ALA A 518 -2.02 -11.30 24.92
C ALA A 518 -0.56 -11.74 24.87
N ILE A 519 0.20 -11.21 23.90
CA ILE A 519 1.66 -11.20 23.99
C ILE A 519 1.97 -10.36 25.23
N ASP A 520 2.51 -10.98 26.28
CA ASP A 520 2.89 -10.29 27.51
C ASP A 520 3.96 -9.23 27.17
N PRO A 521 3.71 -7.93 27.39
CA PRO A 521 4.65 -6.87 27.05
C PRO A 521 5.85 -6.77 28.02
N LYS A 522 6.17 -7.83 28.77
CA LYS A 522 7.20 -7.83 29.82
C LYS A 522 8.52 -8.51 29.48
N ASP A 523 8.69 -9.04 28.27
CA ASP A 523 9.99 -9.52 27.79
C ASP A 523 10.71 -8.44 26.96
N HIS A 524 11.16 -7.38 27.63
CA HIS A 524 12.14 -6.40 27.15
C HIS A 524 13.19 -6.12 28.22
#